data_AF-A0A2H0VRY1-F1
#
_entry.id   AF-A0A2H0VRY1-F1
#
_cell.length_a   1.000
_cell.length_b   1.000
_cell.length_c   1.000
_cell.angle_alpha   90.00
_cell.angle_beta   90.00
_cell.angle_gamma   90.00
#
_symmetry.space_group_name_H-M   'P 1'
#
loop_
_entity.id
_entity.type
_entity.pdbx_description
1 polymer ?
#
loop_
_entity_poly.entity_id
_entity_poly.type
_entity_poly.pdbx_seq_one_letter_code
_entity_poly.pdbx_strand_id
1 'polypeptide(L)'
;MLKGIYLASFCCSFFCIFISFFVTEADINCYKHYVVEKMDAQKKEYIFQQQRKGICKDIWYTEKDKSGHCNIQSDTSTFSFNLSSHEAEEKLHNTRCFYQEVENMKTTTRYFTSNEGVYCFPPHRFTSNEVTISFLENNPSNFLSKDMDLTSFLQAKAKRVIFQFSPQNAGFKAEHLKAIVPSNIKEKIKDAKS
;
A
#
# COMPACT_ATOMS: atom_id res chain seq x y z
N MET A 1 -44.43 50.20 -24.46
CA MET A 1 -43.46 49.17 -24.03
C MET A 1 -43.97 48.23 -22.94
N LEU A 2 -44.82 48.65 -21.99
CA LEU A 2 -45.26 47.77 -20.89
C LEU A 2 -46.10 46.53 -21.29
N LYS A 3 -46.82 46.54 -22.42
CA LYS A 3 -47.68 45.39 -22.81
C LYS A 3 -46.92 44.13 -23.25
N GLY A 4 -45.66 44.24 -23.69
CA GLY A 4 -44.87 43.09 -24.14
C GLY A 4 -44.31 42.21 -23.01
N ILE A 5 -44.07 42.81 -21.83
CA ILE A 5 -43.44 42.11 -20.69
C ILE A 5 -44.43 41.13 -20.04
N TYR A 6 -45.71 41.50 -19.95
CA TYR A 6 -46.74 40.63 -19.37
C TYR A 6 -47.03 39.39 -20.23
N LEU A 7 -46.96 39.51 -21.55
CA LEU A 7 -47.19 38.38 -22.44
C LEU A 7 -46.06 37.34 -22.36
N ALA A 8 -44.80 37.78 -22.27
CA ALA A 8 -43.65 36.89 -22.11
C ALA A 8 -43.68 36.16 -20.75
N SER A 9 -44.05 36.85 -19.67
CA SER A 9 -44.18 36.24 -18.34
C SER A 9 -45.32 35.22 -18.29
N PHE A 10 -46.45 35.50 -18.95
CA PHE A 10 -47.57 34.57 -19.04
C PHE A 10 -47.23 33.32 -19.87
N CYS A 11 -46.55 33.47 -21.01
CA CYS A 11 -46.12 32.31 -21.80
C CYS A 11 -45.11 31.42 -21.05
N CYS A 12 -44.19 32.02 -20.29
CA CYS A 12 -43.18 31.27 -19.54
C CYS A 12 -43.81 30.47 -18.38
N SER A 13 -44.74 31.09 -17.65
CA SER A 13 -45.47 30.41 -16.57
C SER A 13 -46.39 29.29 -17.09
N PHE A 14 -47.05 29.51 -18.23
CA PHE A 14 -47.87 28.47 -18.86
C PHE A 14 -47.01 27.28 -19.35
N PHE A 15 -45.83 27.54 -19.90
CA PHE A 15 -44.90 26.51 -20.34
C PHE A 15 -44.36 25.68 -19.17
N CYS A 16 -44.04 26.31 -18.04
CA CYS A 16 -43.62 25.60 -16.82
C CYS A 16 -44.73 24.71 -16.24
N ILE A 17 -45.97 25.19 -16.24
CA ILE A 17 -47.14 24.41 -15.79
C ILE A 17 -47.38 23.24 -16.76
N PHE A 18 -47.29 23.48 -18.07
CA PHE A 18 -47.49 22.44 -19.08
C PHE A 18 -46.46 21.32 -18.92
N ILE A 19 -45.17 21.63 -18.79
CA ILE A 19 -44.13 20.61 -18.55
C ILE A 19 -44.41 19.79 -17.28
N SER A 20 -44.96 20.43 -16.24
CA SER A 20 -45.30 19.76 -14.98
C SER A 20 -46.44 18.74 -15.12
N PHE A 21 -47.30 18.85 -16.14
CA PHE A 21 -48.38 17.89 -16.43
C PHE A 21 -47.94 16.70 -17.29
N PHE A 22 -46.81 16.78 -18.00
CA PHE A 22 -46.31 15.70 -18.85
C PHE A 22 -45.30 14.79 -18.18
N VAL A 23 -44.70 15.21 -17.06
CA VAL A 23 -43.85 14.33 -16.25
C VAL A 23 -44.73 13.61 -15.24
N THR A 24 -45.06 12.36 -15.51
CA THR A 24 -45.85 11.55 -14.59
C THR A 24 -44.97 10.91 -13.51
N GLU A 25 -45.57 10.48 -12.39
CA GLU A 25 -44.85 9.69 -11.40
C GLU A 25 -44.27 8.39 -11.99
N ALA A 26 -44.91 7.84 -13.02
CA ALA A 26 -44.40 6.67 -13.74
C ALA A 26 -43.09 6.98 -14.48
N ASP A 27 -42.95 8.17 -15.06
CA ASP A 27 -41.70 8.61 -15.71
C ASP A 27 -40.59 8.82 -14.69
N ILE A 28 -40.91 9.40 -13.53
CA ILE A 28 -39.96 9.57 -12.42
C ILE A 28 -39.51 8.21 -11.89
N ASN A 29 -40.43 7.25 -11.73
CA ASN A 29 -40.12 5.92 -11.25
C ASN A 29 -39.34 5.10 -12.28
N CYS A 30 -39.67 5.22 -13.56
CA CYS A 30 -38.92 4.62 -14.67
C CYS A 30 -37.49 5.18 -14.74
N TYR A 31 -37.32 6.50 -14.59
CA TYR A 31 -36.01 7.13 -14.52
C TYR A 31 -35.22 6.68 -13.28
N LYS A 32 -35.84 6.64 -12.10
CA LYS A 32 -35.21 6.12 -10.88
C LYS A 32 -34.76 4.68 -11.05
N HIS A 33 -35.60 3.82 -11.61
CA HIS A 33 -35.25 2.43 -11.90
C HIS A 33 -34.10 2.35 -12.90
N TYR A 34 -34.15 3.09 -14.00
CA TYR A 34 -33.08 3.11 -15.01
C TYR A 34 -31.75 3.62 -14.43
N VAL A 35 -31.77 4.68 -13.60
CA VAL A 35 -30.57 5.21 -12.95
C VAL A 35 -30.02 4.20 -11.94
N VAL A 36 -30.85 3.61 -11.09
CA VAL A 36 -30.43 2.61 -10.10
C VAL A 36 -29.89 1.36 -10.80
N GLU A 37 -30.59 0.85 -11.81
CA GLU A 37 -30.19 -0.34 -12.56
C GLU A 37 -28.90 -0.11 -13.37
N LYS A 38 -28.71 1.09 -13.94
CA LYS A 38 -27.43 1.45 -14.59
C LYS A 38 -26.31 1.72 -13.60
N MET A 39 -26.58 2.30 -12.43
CA MET A 39 -25.56 2.51 -11.40
C MET A 39 -25.14 1.18 -10.74
N ASP A 40 -26.07 0.24 -10.53
CA ASP A 40 -25.79 -1.10 -10.02
C ASP A 40 -25.12 -1.98 -11.08
N ALA A 41 -25.50 -1.89 -12.36
CA ALA A 41 -24.85 -2.62 -13.45
C ALA A 41 -23.48 -2.05 -13.86
N GLN A 42 -23.19 -0.78 -13.54
CA GLN A 42 -21.89 -0.13 -13.78
C GLN A 42 -20.95 -0.13 -12.57
N LYS A 43 -21.28 -0.87 -11.51
CA LYS A 43 -20.36 -1.19 -10.41
C LYS A 43 -19.24 -2.17 -10.85
N LYS A 44 -18.76 -2.06 -12.08
CA LYS A 44 -17.50 -2.66 -12.50
C LYS A 44 -16.40 -1.91 -11.75
N GLU A 45 -15.63 -2.63 -10.95
CA GLU A 45 -14.41 -2.07 -10.37
C GLU A 45 -13.49 -1.63 -11.52
N TYR A 46 -13.42 -0.32 -11.74
CA TYR A 46 -12.48 0.24 -12.70
C TYR A 46 -11.10 0.23 -12.06
N ILE A 47 -10.34 -0.83 -12.32
CA ILE A 47 -8.99 -1.01 -11.82
C ILE A 47 -8.01 -0.62 -12.93
N PHE A 48 -7.29 0.48 -12.72
CA PHE A 48 -6.15 0.83 -13.56
C PHE A 48 -4.95 -0.02 -13.14
N GLN A 49 -4.25 -0.65 -14.10
CA GLN A 49 -3.05 -1.45 -13.83
C GLN A 49 -1.87 -1.00 -14.69
N GLN A 50 -0.68 -0.99 -14.09
CA GLN A 50 0.57 -0.67 -14.76
C GLN A 50 1.68 -1.62 -14.33
N GLN A 51 2.35 -2.24 -15.31
CA GLN A 51 3.57 -3.04 -15.09
C GLN A 51 4.79 -2.11 -15.02
N ARG A 52 5.68 -2.34 -14.05
CA ARG A 52 6.86 -1.51 -13.82
C ARG A 52 8.09 -2.39 -13.52
N LYS A 53 9.29 -1.82 -13.67
CA LYS A 53 10.58 -2.51 -13.48
C LYS A 53 11.53 -1.64 -12.65
N GLY A 54 12.44 -2.28 -11.92
CA GLY A 54 13.48 -1.59 -11.16
C GLY A 54 12.91 -0.67 -10.08
N ILE A 55 11.96 -1.16 -9.30
CA ILE A 55 11.26 -0.35 -8.31
C ILE A 55 12.14 -0.17 -7.09
N CYS A 56 12.30 1.07 -6.67
CA CYS A 56 12.93 1.44 -5.42
C CYS A 56 11.99 2.39 -4.68
N LYS A 57 11.68 2.07 -3.42
CA LYS A 57 10.91 2.93 -2.51
C LYS A 57 11.81 3.24 -1.33
N ASP A 58 12.08 4.52 -1.13
CA ASP A 58 12.89 5.01 -0.03
C ASP A 58 12.01 5.84 0.91
N ILE A 59 11.81 5.37 2.13
CA ILE A 59 10.79 5.88 3.06
C ILE A 59 11.45 6.21 4.39
N TRP A 60 11.17 7.40 4.89
CA TRP A 60 11.73 7.93 6.13
C TRP A 60 10.60 8.39 7.05
N TYR A 61 10.73 8.14 8.35
CA TYR A 61 9.89 8.77 9.36
C TYR A 61 10.73 9.15 10.59
N THR A 62 10.28 10.22 11.26
CA THR A 62 10.92 10.72 12.48
C THR A 62 9.84 11.13 13.46
N GLU A 63 9.95 10.62 14.67
CA GLU A 63 9.23 11.02 15.87
C GLU A 63 10.26 11.34 16.98
N LYS A 64 9.81 11.97 18.07
CA LYS A 64 10.69 12.56 19.09
C LYS A 64 11.87 11.69 19.50
N ASP A 65 11.62 10.41 19.80
CA ASP A 65 12.61 9.46 20.30
C ASP A 65 12.76 8.21 19.41
N LYS A 66 12.13 8.23 18.24
CA LYS A 66 12.04 7.11 17.31
C LYS A 66 12.15 7.59 15.87
N SER A 67 13.08 7.05 15.11
CA SER A 67 13.13 7.26 13.66
C SER A 67 13.25 5.94 12.94
N GLY A 68 12.91 5.93 11.66
CA GLY A 68 13.13 4.75 10.85
C GLY A 68 13.30 5.08 9.38
N HIS A 69 14.05 4.21 8.73
CA HIS A 69 14.37 4.25 7.32
C HIS A 69 14.06 2.88 6.72
N CYS A 70 13.32 2.89 5.62
CA CYS A 70 12.99 1.70 4.87
C CYS A 70 13.35 1.89 3.40
N ASN A 71 14.12 0.95 2.86
CA ASN A 71 14.44 0.89 1.44
C ASN A 71 13.89 -0.41 0.86
N ILE A 72 12.80 -0.34 0.10
CA ILE A 72 12.17 -1.48 -0.57
C ILE A 72 12.60 -1.49 -2.04
N GLN A 73 13.24 -2.56 -2.48
CA GLN A 73 13.67 -2.79 -3.86
C GLN A 73 12.93 -3.99 -4.44
N SER A 74 12.51 -3.89 -5.70
CA SER A 74 11.78 -4.95 -6.39
C SER A 74 12.16 -4.96 -7.87
N ASP A 75 12.40 -6.14 -8.42
CA ASP A 75 12.84 -6.27 -9.81
C ASP A 75 11.72 -5.84 -10.78
N THR A 76 10.50 -6.29 -10.50
CA THR A 76 9.29 -5.95 -11.23
C THR A 76 8.13 -5.66 -10.27
N SER A 77 7.09 -5.01 -10.77
CA SER A 77 5.86 -4.80 -10.01
C SER A 77 4.63 -4.58 -10.88
N THR A 78 3.47 -4.82 -10.28
CA THR A 78 2.16 -4.43 -10.82
C THR A 78 1.55 -3.39 -9.90
N PHE A 79 1.51 -2.14 -10.35
CA PHE A 79 0.75 -1.08 -9.70
C PHE A 79 -0.72 -1.19 -10.09
N SER A 80 -1.63 -1.10 -9.12
CA SER A 80 -3.07 -1.10 -9.32
C SER A 80 -3.71 0.07 -8.57
N PHE A 81 -4.65 0.76 -9.22
CA PHE A 81 -5.46 1.80 -8.60
C PHE A 81 -6.94 1.48 -8.81
N ASN A 82 -7.67 1.32 -7.71
CA ASN A 82 -9.11 1.09 -7.72
C ASN A 82 -9.82 2.44 -7.64
N LEU A 83 -10.48 2.85 -8.73
CA LEU A 83 -11.21 4.12 -8.80
C LEU A 83 -12.42 4.17 -7.85
N SER A 84 -13.01 3.02 -7.53
CA SER A 84 -14.17 2.95 -6.64
C SER A 84 -13.77 3.12 -5.17
N SER A 85 -12.73 2.44 -4.71
CA SER A 85 -12.24 2.57 -3.32
C SER A 85 -11.24 3.71 -3.12
N HIS A 86 -10.72 4.30 -4.20
CA HIS A 86 -9.61 5.25 -4.17
C HIS A 86 -8.33 4.69 -3.53
N GLU A 87 -8.18 3.36 -3.55
CA GLU A 87 -7.01 2.67 -3.00
C GLU A 87 -5.99 2.40 -4.11
N ALA A 88 -4.73 2.68 -3.80
CA ALA A 88 -3.58 2.31 -4.62
C ALA A 88 -2.80 1.20 -3.92
N GLU A 89 -2.55 0.12 -4.64
CA GLU A 89 -1.66 -0.96 -4.21
C GLU A 89 -0.62 -1.28 -5.27
N GLU A 90 0.48 -1.88 -4.84
CA GLU A 90 1.52 -2.34 -5.74
C GLU A 90 2.03 -3.70 -5.30
N LYS A 91 1.85 -4.69 -6.18
CA LYS A 91 2.40 -6.03 -6.03
C LYS A 91 3.84 -6.02 -6.50
N LEU A 92 4.76 -6.32 -5.61
CA LEU A 92 6.21 -6.29 -5.79
C LEU A 92 6.72 -7.73 -5.89
N HIS A 93 7.63 -8.00 -6.82
CA HIS A 93 8.20 -9.33 -7.06
C HIS A 93 9.73 -9.33 -6.87
N ASN A 94 10.26 -10.41 -6.28
CA ASN A 94 11.67 -10.54 -5.88
C ASN A 94 12.12 -9.36 -5.02
N THR A 95 11.34 -9.10 -3.97
CA THR A 95 11.54 -7.95 -3.10
C THR A 95 12.73 -8.16 -2.17
N ARG A 96 13.59 -7.16 -2.13
CA ARG A 96 14.68 -7.00 -1.17
C ARG A 96 14.40 -5.74 -0.38
N CYS A 97 14.56 -5.77 0.93
CA CYS A 97 14.30 -4.57 1.69
C CYS A 97 15.13 -4.48 2.94
N PHE A 98 15.53 -3.25 3.23
CA PHE A 98 16.26 -2.87 4.42
C PHE A 98 15.34 -2.04 5.29
N TYR A 99 15.23 -2.41 6.55
CA TYR A 99 14.49 -1.65 7.55
C TYR A 99 15.42 -1.35 8.72
N GLN A 100 15.72 -0.07 8.91
CA GLN A 100 16.49 0.45 10.01
C GLN A 100 15.56 1.24 10.93
N GLU A 101 15.63 0.93 12.22
CA GLU A 101 14.86 1.58 13.27
C GLU A 101 15.82 2.09 14.33
N VAL A 102 15.70 3.36 14.69
CA VAL A 102 16.44 3.98 15.79
C VAL A 102 15.45 4.33 16.88
N GLU A 103 15.62 3.73 18.05
CA GLU A 103 14.77 3.97 19.21
C GLU A 103 15.66 4.09 20.45
N ASN A 104 15.54 5.18 21.20
CA ASN A 104 16.34 5.43 22.41
C ASN A 104 17.86 5.23 22.19
N MET A 105 18.41 5.82 21.11
CA MET A 105 19.82 5.71 20.69
C MET A 105 20.28 4.29 20.29
N LYS A 106 19.37 3.31 20.21
CA LYS A 106 19.68 1.96 19.72
C LYS A 106 19.22 1.82 18.27
N THR A 107 20.14 1.41 17.41
CA THR A 107 19.87 1.14 15.99
C THR A 107 19.68 -0.35 15.78
N THR A 108 18.55 -0.74 15.18
CA THR A 108 18.31 -2.11 14.73
C THR A 108 18.13 -2.12 13.21
N THR A 109 18.95 -2.90 12.52
CA THR A 109 18.84 -3.07 11.07
C THR A 109 18.43 -4.49 10.73
N ARG A 110 17.41 -4.60 9.88
CA ARG A 110 16.84 -5.85 9.41
C ARG A 110 16.87 -5.83 7.90
N TYR A 111 17.46 -6.86 7.30
CA TYR A 111 17.36 -7.11 5.87
C TYR A 111 16.39 -8.25 5.62
N PHE A 112 15.56 -8.13 4.59
CA PHE A 112 14.61 -9.18 4.25
C PHE A 112 14.50 -9.38 2.75
N THR A 113 14.27 -10.63 2.40
CA THR A 113 14.00 -11.06 1.04
C THR A 113 12.67 -11.79 0.99
N SER A 114 11.92 -11.54 -0.08
CA SER A 114 10.70 -12.27 -0.37
C SER A 114 10.48 -12.38 -1.88
N ASN A 115 9.82 -13.44 -2.30
CA ASN A 115 9.40 -13.61 -3.68
C ASN A 115 8.30 -12.60 -4.04
N GLU A 116 7.42 -12.26 -3.10
CA GLU A 116 6.29 -11.37 -3.35
C GLU A 116 5.95 -10.49 -2.14
N GLY A 117 5.54 -9.26 -2.40
CA GLY A 117 5.05 -8.33 -1.39
C GLY A 117 3.97 -7.42 -1.95
N VAL A 118 3.15 -6.84 -1.08
CA VAL A 118 2.14 -5.86 -1.43
C VAL A 118 2.42 -4.58 -0.67
N TYR A 119 2.53 -3.48 -1.40
CA TYR A 119 2.69 -2.14 -0.85
C TYR A 119 1.43 -1.31 -1.09
N CYS A 120 0.82 -0.80 -0.02
CA CYS A 120 -0.40 0.01 -0.08
C CYS A 120 -0.09 1.50 0.11
N PHE A 121 -0.65 2.36 -0.73
CA PHE A 121 -0.50 3.81 -0.71
C PHE A 121 -1.78 4.52 -0.26
N PRO A 122 -1.62 5.55 0.58
CA PRO A 122 -1.44 5.46 2.04
C PRO A 122 -2.20 4.27 2.69
N PRO A 123 -1.77 3.75 3.85
CA PRO A 123 -0.91 4.37 4.87
C PRO A 123 0.58 3.97 4.80
N HIS A 124 1.11 3.70 3.60
CA HIS A 124 2.48 3.20 3.43
C HIS A 124 2.70 1.91 4.22
N ARG A 125 1.91 0.90 3.88
CA ARG A 125 1.98 -0.43 4.49
C ARG A 125 2.57 -1.42 3.51
N PHE A 126 3.59 -2.16 3.93
CA PHE A 126 4.11 -3.30 3.20
C PHE A 126 3.72 -4.60 3.89
N THR A 127 3.22 -5.58 3.15
CA THR A 127 2.94 -6.93 3.64
C THR A 127 3.58 -7.95 2.72
N SER A 128 4.21 -8.98 3.28
CA SER A 128 4.79 -10.07 2.50
C SER A 128 4.67 -11.39 3.26
N ASN A 129 4.58 -12.49 2.50
CA ASN A 129 4.53 -13.84 3.03
C ASN A 129 5.87 -14.54 2.78
N GLU A 130 6.16 -15.57 3.58
CA GLU A 130 7.33 -16.45 3.43
C GLU A 130 8.67 -15.70 3.33
N VAL A 131 8.92 -14.83 4.30
CA VAL A 131 10.05 -13.89 4.28
C VAL A 131 11.26 -14.51 4.96
N THR A 132 12.43 -14.37 4.35
CA THR A 132 13.71 -14.60 5.05
C THR A 132 14.20 -13.27 5.61
N ILE A 133 14.48 -13.24 6.91
CA ILE A 133 14.92 -12.06 7.64
C ILE A 133 16.34 -12.31 8.14
N SER A 134 17.22 -11.36 7.91
CA SER A 134 18.57 -11.29 8.43
C SER A 134 18.67 -10.10 9.38
N PHE A 135 19.06 -10.35 10.62
CA PHE A 135 19.44 -9.33 11.58
C PHE A 135 20.91 -9.02 11.39
N LEU A 136 21.22 -7.73 11.32
CA LEU A 136 22.53 -7.24 10.90
C LEU A 136 23.20 -6.53 12.07
N GLU A 137 24.48 -6.81 12.29
CA GLU A 137 25.31 -6.02 13.20
C GLU A 137 25.57 -4.70 12.49
N ASN A 138 24.97 -3.61 12.97
CA ASN A 138 25.14 -2.31 12.35
C ASN A 138 25.93 -1.39 13.28
N ASN A 139 26.93 -0.70 12.73
CA ASN A 139 27.56 0.42 13.41
C ASN A 139 26.60 1.62 13.32
N PRO A 140 26.26 2.31 14.42
CA PRO A 140 25.19 3.29 14.48
C PRO A 140 25.40 4.56 13.62
N SER A 141 26.56 4.73 12.97
CA SER A 141 26.94 5.97 12.28
C SER A 141 26.56 6.06 10.81
N ASN A 142 26.25 4.95 10.13
CA ASN A 142 26.01 4.96 8.68
C ASN A 142 24.59 4.49 8.35
N PHE A 143 23.75 5.39 7.84
CA PHE A 143 22.53 5.01 7.15
C PHE A 143 22.91 4.18 5.92
N LEU A 144 22.29 3.01 5.78
CA LEU A 144 22.41 2.01 4.70
C LEU A 144 23.12 2.52 3.42
N SER A 145 24.45 2.54 3.41
CA SER A 145 25.22 2.73 2.18
C SER A 145 25.07 1.47 1.32
N LYS A 146 24.98 1.64 0.00
CA LYS A 146 24.75 0.56 -0.97
C LYS A 146 25.77 -0.59 -0.90
N ASP A 147 26.90 -0.37 -0.24
CA ASP A 147 28.08 -1.25 -0.26
C ASP A 147 28.47 -1.79 1.13
N MET A 148 27.55 -1.83 2.11
CA MET A 148 27.88 -2.44 3.40
C MET A 148 28.05 -3.96 3.28
N ASP A 149 29.21 -4.46 3.72
CA ASP A 149 29.42 -5.85 4.10
C ASP A 149 28.59 -6.16 5.34
N LEU A 150 27.29 -6.36 5.14
CA LEU A 150 26.33 -6.63 6.19
C LEU A 150 26.48 -8.07 6.65
N THR A 151 27.28 -8.26 7.69
CA THR A 151 27.41 -9.57 8.33
C THR A 151 26.15 -9.82 9.16
N SER A 152 25.40 -10.86 8.79
CA SER A 152 24.22 -11.26 9.55
C SER A 152 24.62 -12.12 10.74
N PHE A 153 24.27 -11.68 11.95
CA PHE A 153 24.49 -12.46 13.17
C PHE A 153 23.37 -13.47 13.45
N LEU A 154 22.18 -13.23 12.88
CA LEU A 154 21.02 -14.11 13.01
C LEU A 154 20.17 -14.06 11.76
N GLN A 155 19.74 -15.23 11.29
CA GLN A 155 18.74 -15.36 10.23
C GLN A 155 17.50 -16.08 10.75
N ALA A 156 16.34 -15.75 10.18
CA ALA A 156 15.07 -16.36 10.51
C ALA A 156 14.14 -16.42 9.29
N LYS A 157 13.21 -17.37 9.28
CA LYS A 157 12.06 -17.38 8.36
C LYS A 157 10.81 -16.91 9.11
N ALA A 158 10.02 -16.04 8.49
CA ALA A 158 8.71 -15.65 8.99
C ALA A 158 7.63 -16.07 7.98
N LYS A 159 6.47 -16.49 8.47
CA LYS A 159 5.33 -16.80 7.60
C LYS A 159 4.77 -15.52 6.96
N ARG A 160 4.78 -14.42 7.72
CA ARG A 160 4.27 -13.13 7.29
C ARG A 160 5.07 -12.02 7.95
N VAL A 161 5.30 -10.96 7.19
CA VAL A 161 5.90 -9.72 7.67
C VAL A 161 5.00 -8.56 7.27
N ILE A 162 4.85 -7.61 8.20
CA ILE A 162 4.08 -6.38 8.00
C ILE A 162 4.94 -5.21 8.47
N PHE A 163 5.05 -4.18 7.64
CA PHE A 163 5.57 -2.87 8.03
C PHE A 163 4.52 -1.82 7.78
N GLN A 164 4.48 -0.83 8.65
CA GLN A 164 3.71 0.37 8.44
C GLN A 164 4.60 1.59 8.73
N PHE A 165 4.60 2.54 7.80
CA PHE A 165 5.46 3.73 7.83
C PHE A 165 4.61 4.99 8.00
N SER A 166 3.85 5.05 9.09
CA SER A 166 3.04 6.23 9.46
C SER A 166 3.42 6.66 10.87
N PRO A 167 3.50 7.96 11.19
CA PRO A 167 3.84 8.42 12.54
C PRO A 167 3.03 7.69 13.63
N GLN A 168 1.70 7.64 13.47
CA GLN A 168 0.81 7.06 14.47
C GLN A 168 0.93 5.53 14.64
N ASN A 169 1.53 4.82 13.69
CA ASN A 169 1.56 3.35 13.65
C ASN A 169 2.85 2.82 13.02
N ALA A 170 4.00 3.46 13.30
CA ALA A 170 5.27 3.02 12.74
C ALA A 170 5.73 1.74 13.44
N GLY A 171 5.85 0.65 12.69
CA GLY A 171 6.25 -0.61 13.30
C GLY A 171 6.52 -1.74 12.34
N PHE A 172 7.24 -2.72 12.87
CA PHE A 172 7.56 -3.99 12.23
C PHE A 172 6.91 -5.13 13.00
N LYS A 173 6.21 -6.01 12.28
CA LYS A 173 5.65 -7.24 12.82
C LYS A 173 6.06 -8.42 11.96
N ALA A 174 6.59 -9.47 12.59
CA ALA A 174 6.85 -10.75 11.95
C ALA A 174 6.05 -11.85 12.66
N GLU A 175 5.34 -12.69 11.90
CA GLU A 175 4.50 -13.77 12.41
C GLU A 175 5.16 -15.13 12.15
N HIS A 176 5.10 -16.01 13.16
CA HIS A 176 5.69 -17.35 13.13
C HIS A 176 7.19 -17.35 12.78
N LEU A 177 7.96 -16.50 13.46
CA LEU A 177 9.40 -16.39 13.28
C LEU A 177 10.10 -17.68 13.73
N LYS A 178 10.93 -18.25 12.86
CA LYS A 178 11.75 -19.44 13.12
C LYS A 178 13.20 -19.14 12.77
N ALA A 179 14.10 -19.23 13.74
CA ALA A 179 15.53 -19.04 13.50
C ALA A 179 16.08 -20.09 12.51
N ILE A 180 16.98 -19.67 11.64
CA ILE A 180 17.74 -20.52 10.73
C ILE A 180 19.10 -20.73 11.37
N VAL A 181 19.46 -21.99 11.68
CA VAL A 181 20.82 -22.31 12.12
C VAL A 181 21.75 -22.22 10.90
N PRO A 182 22.73 -21.31 10.90
CA PRO A 182 23.71 -21.17 9.82
C PRO A 182 24.41 -22.51 9.50
N SER A 183 24.61 -22.80 8.21
CA SER A 183 25.21 -24.06 7.74
C SER A 183 26.58 -24.33 8.36
N ASN A 184 27.39 -23.28 8.51
CA ASN A 184 28.73 -23.31 9.11
C ASN A 184 28.73 -23.67 10.61
N ILE A 185 27.61 -23.48 11.33
CA ILE A 185 27.48 -23.91 12.72
C ILE A 185 27.11 -25.40 12.80
N LYS A 186 26.35 -25.92 11.83
CA LYS A 186 25.99 -27.35 11.79
C LYS A 186 27.21 -28.24 11.61
N GLU A 187 28.21 -27.80 10.86
CA GLU A 187 29.48 -28.52 10.68
C GLU A 187 30.29 -28.54 11.98
N LYS A 188 30.48 -27.39 12.63
CA LYS A 188 31.17 -27.31 13.93
C LYS A 188 30.49 -28.12 15.05
N ILE A 189 29.16 -28.21 15.05
CA ILE A 189 28.42 -29.04 16.03
C ILE A 189 28.61 -30.53 15.75
N LYS A 190 28.77 -30.94 14.48
CA LYS A 190 29.07 -32.33 14.13
C LYS A 190 30.47 -32.71 14.59
N ASP A 191 31.45 -31.84 14.35
CA ASP A 191 32.85 -32.07 14.73
C ASP A 191 33.06 -32.07 16.25
N ALA A 192 32.24 -31.32 17.01
CA ALA A 192 32.29 -31.33 18.47
C ALA A 192 31.61 -32.56 19.13
N LYS A 193 30.88 -33.37 18.34
CA LYS A 193 30.20 -34.59 18.81
C LYS A 193 30.89 -35.89 18.38
N SER A 194 31.90 -35.79 17.52
CA SER A 194 32.83 -36.88 17.17
C SER A 194 34.02 -36.89 18.11
#